data_AF-A0A443ZQD1-F1
#
_entry.id   AF-A0A443ZQD1-F1
#
_cell.length_a   1.000
_cell.length_b   1.000
_cell.length_c   1.000
_cell.angle_alpha   90.00
_cell.angle_beta   90.00
_cell.angle_gamma   90.00
#
_symmetry.space_group_name_H-M   'P 1'
#
loop_
_entity.id
_entity.type
_entity.pdbx_description
1 polymer ?
#
loop_
_entity_poly.entity_id
_entity_poly.type
_entity_poly.pdbx_seq_one_letter_code
_entity_poly.pdbx_strand_id
1 'polypeptide(L)'
;MYQPPEPSGVGHCLRCKSCIDESEQVGGICYECQPSTQGEQPAFPVQASDYGGHGTCFGLTIRDYFAAKAMNGYLANPWQAKELDDTGDSSGEQMRIVAEISYAMADAMLAARVKP
;
A
#
# COMPACT_ATOMS: atom_id res chain seq x y z
N MET A 1 38.74 -6.11 24.65
CA MET A 1 38.69 -6.57 23.26
C MET A 1 38.51 -5.33 22.41
N TYR A 2 39.41 -5.07 21.46
CA TYR A 2 39.29 -3.93 20.55
C TYR A 2 38.25 -4.28 19.50
N GLN A 3 37.08 -3.64 19.53
CA GLN A 3 36.09 -3.72 18.47
C GLN A 3 36.55 -2.73 17.38
N PRO A 4 36.88 -3.19 16.17
CA PRO A 4 37.24 -2.27 15.10
C PRO A 4 36.08 -1.31 14.86
N PRO A 5 36.35 -0.02 14.55
CA PRO A 5 35.29 0.94 14.27
C PRO A 5 34.43 0.38 13.14
N GLU A 6 33.12 0.33 13.36
CA GLU A 6 32.17 -0.06 12.32
C GLU A 6 32.43 0.83 11.09
N PRO A 7 32.61 0.25 9.89
CA PRO A 7 32.92 1.03 8.71
C PRO A 7 31.84 2.08 8.51
N SER A 8 32.24 3.35 8.63
CA SER A 8 31.37 4.51 8.43
C SER A 8 30.75 4.42 7.03
N GLY A 9 29.44 4.24 6.95
CA GLY A 9 28.71 4.29 5.68
C GLY A 9 27.98 3.01 5.25
N VAL A 10 27.94 1.95 6.06
CA VAL A 10 27.16 0.73 5.73
C VAL A 10 26.01 0.50 6.69
N GLY A 11 24.79 0.57 6.16
CA GLY A 11 23.56 0.17 6.84
C GLY A 11 23.32 -1.34 6.73
N HIS A 12 22.32 -1.84 7.45
CA HIS A 12 21.82 -3.21 7.27
C HIS A 12 20.37 -3.17 6.81
N CYS A 13 20.03 -3.98 5.81
CA CYS A 13 18.66 -4.13 5.36
C CYS A 13 17.79 -4.68 6.49
N LEU A 14 16.71 -3.99 6.85
CA LEU A 14 15.82 -4.39 7.94
C LEU A 14 15.15 -5.74 7.69
N ARG A 15 15.02 -6.15 6.42
CA ARG A 15 14.31 -7.37 5.97
C ARG A 15 15.22 -8.59 5.85
N CYS A 16 16.27 -8.52 5.03
CA CYS A 16 17.17 -9.65 4.78
C CYS A 16 18.48 -9.60 5.58
N LYS A 17 18.69 -8.53 6.37
CA LYS A 17 19.90 -8.31 7.18
C LYS A 17 21.20 -8.22 6.37
N SER A 18 21.12 -8.08 5.06
CA SER A 18 22.29 -7.85 4.20
C SER A 18 22.93 -6.50 4.52
N CYS A 19 24.25 -6.41 4.40
CA CYS A 19 24.93 -5.12 4.38
C CYS A 19 24.49 -4.34 3.14
N ILE A 20 24.17 -3.07 3.32
CA ILE A 20 23.81 -2.13 2.27
C ILE A 20 24.68 -0.88 2.42
N ASP A 21 25.13 -0.32 1.31
CA ASP A 21 25.76 0.98 1.33
C ASP A 21 24.71 2.04 1.70
N GLU A 22 25.07 3.04 2.51
CA GLU A 22 24.16 4.12 2.89
C GLU A 22 23.57 4.84 1.66
N SER A 23 24.29 4.90 0.54
CA SER A 23 23.79 5.47 -0.72
C SER A 23 22.71 4.63 -1.40
N GLU A 24 22.63 3.35 -1.08
CA GLU A 24 21.65 2.38 -1.61
C GLU A 24 20.47 2.15 -0.63
N GLN A 25 20.52 2.76 0.55
CA GLN A 25 19.54 2.61 1.60
C GLN A 25 18.32 3.52 1.37
N VAL A 26 17.28 2.98 0.75
CA VAL A 26 15.96 3.63 0.73
C VAL A 26 15.14 3.10 1.91
N GLY A 27 14.99 3.90 2.96
CA GLY A 27 14.17 3.55 4.13
C GLY A 27 14.67 2.32 4.93
N GLY A 28 15.96 2.00 4.87
CA GLY A 28 16.52 0.83 5.56
C GLY A 28 16.31 -0.50 4.84
N ILE A 29 15.93 -0.49 3.56
CA ILE A 29 15.67 -1.70 2.77
C ILE A 29 16.53 -1.68 1.49
N CYS A 30 17.17 -2.82 1.17
CA CYS A 30 17.96 -2.97 -0.05
C CYS A 30 17.08 -2.94 -1.31
N TYR A 31 17.65 -2.61 -2.47
CA TYR A 31 16.94 -2.54 -3.75
C TYR A 31 16.18 -3.83 -4.09
N GLU A 32 16.74 -5.00 -3.78
CA GLU A 32 16.11 -6.29 -4.02
C GLU A 32 14.89 -6.55 -3.11
N CYS A 33 14.85 -5.93 -1.93
CA CYS A 33 13.75 -6.04 -1.00
C CYS A 33 12.71 -4.93 -1.18
N GLN A 34 12.94 -3.96 -2.08
CA GLN A 34 11.98 -2.91 -2.40
C GLN A 34 10.81 -3.48 -3.19
N PRO A 35 9.57 -3.02 -2.93
CA PRO A 35 8.41 -3.39 -3.71
C PRO A 35 8.55 -2.81 -5.13
N SER A 36 8.62 -3.69 -6.13
CA SER A 36 8.90 -3.34 -7.53
C SER A 36 7.64 -3.22 -8.39
N THR A 37 6.45 -3.45 -7.82
CA THR A 37 5.20 -3.53 -8.60
C THR A 37 4.36 -2.25 -8.50
N GLN A 38 3.78 -1.84 -9.63
CA GLN A 38 2.83 -0.73 -9.70
C GLN A 38 1.61 -1.08 -8.83
N GLY A 39 1.40 -0.33 -7.75
CA GLY A 39 0.36 -0.64 -6.76
C GLY A 39 0.88 -1.29 -5.48
N GLU A 40 2.10 -0.97 -5.04
CA GLU A 40 2.60 -1.25 -3.67
C GLU A 40 3.13 0.03 -2.96
N GLN A 41 2.79 1.21 -3.48
CA GLN A 41 3.21 2.53 -3.00
C GLN A 41 2.13 3.20 -2.12
N PRO A 42 2.44 4.22 -1.29
CA PRO A 42 1.46 4.98 -0.51
C PRO A 42 0.43 5.81 -1.24
N ALA A 43 -0.69 5.99 -0.55
CA ALA A 43 -1.85 6.74 -1.00
C ALA A 43 -2.27 7.79 0.01
N PHE A 44 -1.59 7.89 1.16
CA PHE A 44 -1.58 9.11 1.95
C PHE A 44 -0.15 9.59 2.19
N PRO A 45 0.09 10.92 2.20
CA PRO A 45 1.39 11.47 2.52
C PRO A 45 1.73 11.17 3.99
N VAL A 46 2.87 10.54 4.23
CA VAL A 46 3.43 10.37 5.58
C VAL A 46 4.44 11.49 5.78
N GLN A 47 4.43 12.16 6.92
CA GLN A 47 5.44 13.17 7.21
C GLN A 47 6.83 12.52 7.23
N ALA A 48 7.78 13.10 6.48
CA ALA A 48 9.15 12.61 6.35
C ALA A 48 9.96 12.62 7.66
N SER A 49 9.41 13.17 8.75
CA SER A 49 10.13 13.44 9.99
C SER A 49 10.29 12.25 10.93
N ASP A 50 9.42 11.24 10.89
CA ASP A 50 9.47 10.13 11.85
C ASP A 50 10.46 9.02 11.45
N TYR A 51 11.14 9.16 10.28
CA TYR A 51 12.11 8.20 9.75
C TYR A 51 13.40 8.85 9.22
N GLY A 52 13.78 10.02 9.74
CA GLY A 52 15.18 10.48 9.69
C GLY A 52 15.82 10.70 8.31
N GLY A 53 15.04 11.08 7.29
CA GLY A 53 15.61 11.40 5.98
C GLY A 53 14.53 11.70 4.95
N HIS A 54 14.93 12.35 3.85
CA HIS A 54 14.08 12.66 2.69
C HIS A 54 13.64 11.38 1.94
N GLY A 55 12.97 10.45 2.64
CA GLY A 55 12.63 9.11 2.19
C GLY A 55 11.14 8.98 1.87
N THR A 56 10.87 8.37 0.73
CA THR A 56 9.55 8.03 0.21
C THR A 56 8.73 7.27 1.25
N CYS A 57 7.58 7.83 1.58
CA CYS A 57 6.57 7.19 2.41
C CYS A 57 6.21 5.81 1.81
N PHE A 58 5.72 4.85 2.63
CA PHE A 58 4.98 3.65 2.17
C PHE A 58 3.56 3.68 2.78
N GLY A 59 2.50 3.41 2.03
CA GLY A 59 1.09 3.50 2.49
C GLY A 59 0.13 2.72 1.56
N LEU A 60 -1.18 2.97 1.65
CA LEU A 60 -2.21 2.38 0.76
C LEU A 60 -1.92 2.62 -0.73
N THR A 61 -2.39 1.85 -1.69
CA THR A 61 -2.10 2.16 -3.11
C THR A 61 -3.15 3.11 -3.68
N ILE A 62 -2.91 3.79 -4.82
CA ILE A 62 -3.97 4.59 -5.46
C ILE A 62 -5.21 3.71 -5.73
N ARG A 63 -4.98 2.43 -6.06
CA ARG A 63 -6.02 1.42 -6.21
C ARG A 63 -6.77 1.19 -4.89
N ASP A 64 -6.06 0.96 -3.79
CA ASP A 64 -6.68 0.72 -2.48
C ASP A 64 -7.43 1.95 -1.97
N TYR A 65 -6.93 3.15 -2.28
CA TYR A 65 -7.63 4.40 -1.96
C TYR A 65 -8.96 4.52 -2.69
N PHE A 66 -8.98 4.24 -4.00
CA PHE A 66 -10.24 4.23 -4.76
C PHE A 66 -11.17 3.11 -4.29
N ALA A 67 -10.64 1.92 -4.01
CA ALA A 67 -11.43 0.81 -3.51
C ALA A 67 -12.06 1.16 -2.15
N ALA A 68 -11.29 1.71 -1.21
CA ALA A 68 -11.81 2.14 0.09
C ALA A 68 -12.90 3.22 -0.04
N LYS A 69 -12.74 4.15 -0.98
CA LYS A 69 -13.79 5.15 -1.27
C LYS A 69 -15.04 4.54 -1.88
N ALA A 70 -14.88 3.62 -2.83
CA ALA A 70 -15.99 2.90 -3.45
C ALA A 70 -16.76 2.08 -2.42
N MET A 71 -16.05 1.32 -1.57
CA MET A 71 -16.62 0.56 -0.46
C MET A 71 -17.44 1.46 0.48
N ASN A 72 -16.88 2.59 0.91
CA ASN A 72 -17.58 3.52 1.80
C ASN A 72 -18.84 4.10 1.16
N GLY A 73 -18.78 4.48 -0.13
CA GLY A 73 -19.96 4.99 -0.83
C GLY A 73 -21.04 3.93 -1.00
N TYR A 74 -20.63 2.69 -1.29
CA TYR A 74 -21.53 1.57 -1.52
C TYR A 74 -22.25 1.14 -0.23
N LEU A 75 -21.52 1.00 0.88
CA LEU A 75 -22.10 0.63 2.17
C LEU A 75 -22.94 1.74 2.83
N ALA A 76 -22.73 3.00 2.43
CA ALA A 76 -23.52 4.12 2.94
C ALA A 76 -24.92 4.22 2.31
N ASN A 77 -25.20 3.46 1.23
CA ASN A 77 -26.46 3.53 0.50
C ASN A 77 -27.46 2.47 1.01
N PRO A 78 -28.59 2.87 1.62
CA PRO A 78 -29.58 1.93 2.16
C PRO A 78 -30.19 0.99 1.12
N TRP A 79 -30.29 1.43 -0.14
CA TRP A 79 -30.83 0.59 -1.21
C TRP A 79 -29.86 -0.53 -1.60
N GLN A 80 -28.56 -0.26 -1.59
CA GLN A 80 -27.52 -1.25 -1.90
C GLN A 80 -27.31 -2.24 -0.76
N ALA A 81 -27.53 -1.82 0.50
CA ALA A 81 -27.55 -2.74 1.63
C ALA A 81 -28.63 -3.82 1.49
N LYS A 82 -29.82 -3.43 1.00
CA LYS A 82 -30.91 -4.39 0.74
C LYS A 82 -30.56 -5.37 -0.38
N GLU A 83 -29.99 -4.91 -1.49
CA GLU A 83 -29.56 -5.82 -2.55
C GLU A 83 -28.46 -6.76 -2.08
N LEU A 84 -27.58 -6.33 -1.17
CA LEU A 84 -26.58 -7.20 -0.56
C LEU A 84 -27.19 -8.33 0.26
N ASP A 85 -28.21 -8.02 1.05
CA ASP A 85 -28.95 -9.01 1.83
C ASP A 85 -29.66 -10.03 0.93
N ASP A 86 -30.08 -9.62 -0.27
CA ASP A 86 -30.71 -10.50 -1.25
C ASP A 86 -29.67 -11.33 -2.06
N THR A 87 -28.40 -10.92 -2.09
CA THR A 87 -27.36 -11.53 -2.97
C THR A 87 -26.39 -12.46 -2.24
N GLY A 88 -26.14 -12.27 -0.94
CA GLY A 88 -25.19 -13.09 -0.17
C GLY A 88 -25.86 -14.01 0.84
N ASP A 89 -25.47 -15.28 0.88
CA ASP A 89 -26.02 -16.28 1.83
C ASP A 89 -25.48 -16.10 3.26
N SER A 90 -24.44 -15.27 3.40
CA SER A 90 -23.82 -14.94 4.70
C SER A 90 -23.19 -13.55 4.69
N SER A 91 -22.99 -12.99 5.89
CA SER A 91 -22.27 -11.72 6.06
C SER A 91 -20.85 -11.76 5.47
N GLY A 92 -20.17 -12.89 5.52
CA GLY A 92 -18.84 -13.06 4.92
C GLY A 92 -18.87 -12.98 3.39
N GLU A 93 -19.92 -13.52 2.77
CA GLU A 93 -20.11 -13.47 1.31
C GLU A 93 -20.47 -12.05 0.85
N GLN A 94 -21.35 -11.36 1.58
CA GLN A 94 -21.67 -9.96 1.36
C GLN A 94 -20.41 -9.07 1.42
N MET A 95 -19.55 -9.26 2.43
CA MET A 95 -18.28 -8.53 2.53
C MET A 95 -17.35 -8.81 1.35
N ARG A 96 -17.32 -10.06 0.86
CA ARG A 96 -16.54 -10.43 -0.33
C ARG A 96 -17.05 -9.73 -1.58
N ILE A 97 -18.36 -9.73 -1.81
CA ILE A 97 -19.00 -9.05 -2.95
C ILE A 97 -18.67 -7.56 -2.95
N VAL A 98 -18.79 -6.90 -1.79
CA VAL A 98 -18.47 -5.47 -1.65
C VAL A 98 -17.01 -5.19 -1.99
N ALA A 99 -16.09 -6.04 -1.52
CA ALA A 99 -14.67 -5.90 -1.83
C ALA A 99 -14.42 -6.05 -3.35
N GLU A 100 -15.00 -7.07 -3.99
CA GLU A 100 -14.87 -7.31 -5.43
C GLU A 100 -15.38 -6.11 -6.25
N ILE A 101 -16.58 -5.60 -5.94
CA ILE A 101 -17.15 -4.40 -6.59
C ILE A 101 -16.25 -3.17 -6.39
N SER A 102 -15.71 -3.00 -5.18
CA SER A 102 -14.88 -1.85 -4.83
C SER A 102 -13.57 -1.81 -5.61
N TYR A 103 -12.90 -2.96 -5.74
CA TYR A 103 -11.69 -3.07 -6.56
C TYR A 103 -11.99 -2.94 -8.06
N ALA A 104 -13.11 -3.48 -8.54
CA ALA A 104 -13.53 -3.28 -9.93
C ALA A 104 -13.75 -1.79 -10.26
N MET A 105 -14.36 -1.03 -9.34
CA MET A 105 -14.52 0.41 -9.47
C MET A 105 -13.16 1.14 -9.48
N ALA A 106 -12.24 0.73 -8.60
CA ALA A 106 -10.89 1.31 -8.57
C ALA A 106 -10.14 1.09 -9.90
N ASP A 107 -10.22 -0.12 -10.46
CA ASP A 107 -9.60 -0.46 -11.74
C ASP A 107 -10.22 0.33 -12.90
N ALA A 108 -11.55 0.53 -12.88
CA ALA A 108 -12.23 1.38 -13.86
C ALA A 108 -11.79 2.85 -13.77
N MET A 109 -11.60 3.38 -12.57
CA MET A 109 -11.09 4.75 -12.37
C MET A 109 -9.65 4.90 -12.85
N LEU A 110 -8.81 3.90 -12.62
CA LEU A 110 -7.43 3.88 -13.14
C LEU A 110 -7.43 3.81 -14.67
N ALA A 111 -8.23 2.94 -15.27
CA ALA A 111 -8.36 2.84 -16.73
C ALA A 111 -8.88 4.13 -17.36
N ALA A 112 -9.83 4.82 -16.72
CA ALA A 112 -10.35 6.10 -17.20
C ALA A 112 -9.27 7.21 -17.24
N ARG A 113 -8.26 7.14 -16.38
CA ARG A 113 -7.12 8.08 -16.35
C ARG A 113 -6.09 7.84 -17.44
N VAL A 114 -6.00 6.61 -17.96
CA VAL A 114 -5.03 6.22 -18.99
C VAL A 114 -5.54 6.50 -20.41
N LYS A 115 -6.79 6.96 -20.55
CA LYS A 115 -7.32 7.42 -21.85
C LYS A 115 -6.64 8.74 -22.26
N PRO A 116 -6.22 8.86 -23.54
CA PRO A 116 -5.42 9.98 -24.06
C PRO A 116 -6.15 11.31 -24.09
#